data_AF-A0A3G1LWU7-F1
#
_entry.id   AF-A0A3G1LWU7-F1
#
_cell.length_a   1.000
_cell.length_b   1.000
_cell.length_c   1.000
_cell.angle_alpha   90.00
_cell.angle_beta   90.00
_cell.angle_gamma   90.00
#
_symmetry.space_group_name_H-M   'P 1'
#
loop_
_entity.id
_entity.type
_entity.pdbx_description
1 polymer ?
#
loop_
_entity_poly.entity_id
_entity_poly.type
_entity_poly.pdbx_seq_one_letter_code
_entity_poly.pdbx_strand_id
1 'polypeptide(L)'
;MSVEFLDETESFYAPIYKDLYLKREYKDGKQSQAEAHEAIRITHPHTTEDLESIVYNANITNQDALKLYQLIFERTIESQGKNAIYDKQDLLFKIKNEYFKCSVKGLKSAGFLAMFSKKELENDESNDDKDNKEKEQNAQFNLKIDDVLSLNDLVLATIKRNAPSAYKEADFVKLLENKGIGRPSTYASYLPTLVKREYISISQDKKHIITPTHKGKRVVEVFENAYQFIIDLTYTKQMEEVLDEIVENKSSYVDFISNLNSKCPKIEKLERNDDEIKPSSEGQITYIENILRDLQLNLSEEFKNYKEDNRVAKAFLDRYIKEHEFFKKNNKKASSSNNDENRPATPKQISFAEMLAKKHNVKLPKGFKYSMKVCGDFINEYHKK
;
A
#
# COMPACT_ATOMS: atom_id res chain seq x y z
N MET A 1 -11.64 -9.03 27.65
CA MET A 1 -12.44 -10.27 27.71
C MET A 1 -13.01 -10.41 29.10
N SER A 2 -14.19 -10.99 29.25
CA SER A 2 -14.86 -11.19 30.53
C SER A 2 -14.05 -12.17 31.39
N VAL A 3 -14.19 -12.04 32.71
CA VAL A 3 -13.47 -12.92 33.65
C VAL A 3 -13.94 -14.36 33.47
N GLU A 4 -15.23 -14.58 33.25
CA GLU A 4 -15.83 -15.89 33.02
C GLU A 4 -15.22 -16.58 31.80
N PHE A 5 -15.05 -15.85 30.70
CA PHE A 5 -14.42 -16.39 29.49
C PHE A 5 -12.93 -16.68 29.70
N LEU A 6 -12.23 -15.82 30.44
CA LEU A 6 -10.81 -16.06 30.77
C LEU A 6 -10.63 -17.31 31.64
N ASP A 7 -11.53 -17.57 32.59
CA ASP A 7 -11.53 -18.79 33.42
C ASP A 7 -11.82 -20.05 32.58
N GLU A 8 -12.80 -19.97 31.68
CA GLU A 8 -13.18 -21.06 30.78
C GLU A 8 -12.03 -21.41 29.81
N THR A 9 -11.43 -20.39 29.20
CA THR A 9 -10.29 -20.56 28.28
C THR A 9 -9.03 -21.04 28.99
N GLU A 10 -8.75 -20.59 30.21
CA GLU A 10 -7.62 -21.09 31.00
C GLU A 10 -7.77 -22.59 31.28
N SER A 11 -8.97 -23.00 31.71
CA SER A 11 -9.29 -24.41 31.99
C SER A 11 -9.12 -25.30 30.76
N PHE A 12 -9.48 -24.80 29.58
CA PHE A 12 -9.42 -25.56 28.32
C PHE A 12 -8.04 -25.54 27.65
N TYR A 13 -7.41 -24.37 27.53
CA TYR A 13 -6.21 -24.17 26.72
C TYR A 13 -4.89 -24.32 27.50
N ALA A 14 -4.86 -24.09 28.82
CA ALA A 14 -3.62 -24.27 29.59
C ALA A 14 -3.09 -25.73 29.53
N PRO A 15 -3.91 -26.78 29.55
CA PRO A 15 -3.44 -28.17 29.36
C PRO A 15 -2.91 -28.45 27.95
N ILE A 16 -3.43 -27.76 26.93
CA ILE A 16 -3.03 -27.91 25.51
C ILE A 16 -1.71 -27.17 25.26
N TYR A 17 -1.59 -25.96 25.79
CA TYR A 17 -0.46 -25.04 25.59
C TYR A 17 0.36 -24.86 26.88
N LYS A 18 0.72 -25.96 27.57
CA LYS A 18 1.33 -25.96 28.92
C LYS A 18 2.42 -24.92 29.14
N ASP A 19 3.37 -24.83 28.22
CA ASP A 19 4.52 -23.94 28.36
C ASP A 19 4.31 -22.56 27.72
N LEU A 20 3.22 -22.39 26.98
CA LEU A 20 2.94 -21.18 26.20
C LEU A 20 1.77 -20.37 26.75
N TYR A 21 0.82 -20.97 27.47
CA TYR A 21 -0.35 -20.27 27.99
C TYR A 21 0.00 -19.38 29.18
N LEU A 22 -0.64 -18.22 29.24
CA LEU A 22 -0.57 -17.23 30.31
C LEU A 22 -1.86 -16.40 30.28
N LYS A 23 -2.69 -16.58 31.30
CA LYS A 23 -3.91 -15.78 31.46
C LYS A 23 -3.59 -14.29 31.57
N ARG A 24 -4.23 -13.49 30.72
CA ARG A 24 -4.00 -12.04 30.59
C ARG A 24 -5.31 -11.29 30.47
N GLU A 25 -5.40 -10.22 31.26
CA GLU A 25 -6.42 -9.20 31.10
C GLU A 25 -5.87 -8.05 30.26
N TYR A 26 -6.51 -7.80 29.13
CA TYR A 26 -6.30 -6.59 28.34
C TYR A 26 -7.38 -5.59 28.70
N LYS A 27 -6.95 -4.40 29.12
CA LYS A 27 -7.82 -3.26 29.35
C LYS A 27 -7.64 -2.27 28.21
N ASP A 28 -8.74 -1.69 27.82
CA ASP A 28 -8.76 -0.63 26.82
C ASP A 28 -7.95 0.58 27.31
N GLY A 29 -7.33 1.29 26.36
CA GLY A 29 -6.69 2.57 26.67
C GLY A 29 -7.75 3.63 26.98
N LYS A 30 -7.38 4.66 27.75
CA LYS A 30 -8.26 5.77 28.20
C LYS A 30 -9.00 6.56 27.09
N GLN A 31 -8.70 6.29 25.82
CA GLN A 31 -9.33 6.92 24.64
C GLN A 31 -10.06 5.91 23.75
N SER A 32 -10.12 4.64 24.17
CA SER A 32 -10.88 3.61 23.46
C SER A 32 -12.36 3.86 23.71
N GLN A 33 -13.11 3.88 22.63
CA GLN A 33 -14.57 3.97 22.65
C GLN A 33 -15.22 2.59 22.82
N ALA A 34 -14.40 1.54 22.89
CA ALA A 34 -14.85 0.17 23.05
C ALA A 34 -15.16 -0.20 24.51
N GLU A 35 -15.11 0.75 25.46
CA GLU A 35 -15.41 0.51 26.89
C GLU A 35 -16.80 -0.10 27.14
N ALA A 36 -17.75 0.03 26.20
CA ALA A 36 -19.09 -0.54 26.32
C ALA A 36 -19.20 -2.03 25.92
N HIS A 37 -18.16 -2.63 25.33
CA HIS A 37 -18.25 -3.98 24.76
C HIS A 37 -17.02 -4.84 25.04
N GLU A 38 -17.21 -6.15 24.92
CA GLU A 38 -16.11 -7.09 24.92
C GLU A 38 -15.42 -7.13 23.53
N ALA A 39 -14.12 -7.46 23.51
CA ALA A 39 -13.39 -7.70 22.28
C ALA A 39 -14.08 -8.78 21.40
N ILE A 40 -13.91 -8.67 20.08
CA ILE A 40 -14.34 -9.74 19.16
C ILE A 40 -13.46 -10.96 19.40
N ARG A 41 -14.09 -12.06 19.83
CA ARG A 41 -13.44 -13.33 20.18
C ARG A 41 -14.36 -14.50 19.87
N ILE A 42 -13.85 -15.72 20.01
CA ILE A 42 -14.71 -16.92 20.03
C ILE A 42 -15.63 -16.89 21.23
N THR A 43 -16.81 -17.51 21.09
CA THR A 43 -17.81 -17.58 22.15
C THR A 43 -17.50 -18.66 23.17
N HIS A 44 -17.06 -19.85 22.70
CA HIS A 44 -16.68 -21.00 23.51
C HIS A 44 -15.31 -21.53 23.09
N PRO A 45 -14.51 -22.07 24.02
CA PRO A 45 -13.29 -22.79 23.68
C PRO A 45 -13.57 -24.03 22.83
N HIS A 46 -12.78 -24.22 21.78
CA HIS A 46 -12.78 -25.41 20.93
C HIS A 46 -11.40 -25.63 20.31
N THR A 47 -11.23 -26.72 19.59
CA THR A 47 -9.96 -27.06 18.91
C THR A 47 -9.92 -26.54 17.47
N THR A 48 -8.77 -26.66 16.82
CA THR A 48 -8.60 -26.23 15.42
C THR A 48 -9.38 -27.15 14.48
N GLU A 49 -9.53 -28.41 14.85
CA GLU A 49 -10.27 -29.45 14.15
C GLU A 49 -11.78 -29.16 14.12
N ASP A 50 -12.28 -28.39 15.08
CA ASP A 50 -13.70 -28.03 15.18
C ASP A 50 -14.09 -26.84 14.27
N LEU A 51 -13.13 -26.10 13.69
CA LEU A 51 -13.41 -24.87 12.94
C LEU A 51 -14.41 -25.08 11.81
N GLU A 52 -14.18 -26.09 10.96
CA GLU A 52 -15.05 -26.36 9.81
C GLU A 52 -16.45 -26.78 10.25
N SER A 53 -16.55 -27.62 11.29
CA SER A 53 -17.84 -28.13 11.77
C SER A 53 -18.66 -27.03 12.45
N ILE A 54 -18.04 -26.14 13.23
CA ILE A 54 -18.70 -24.99 13.85
C ILE A 54 -19.27 -24.04 12.79
N VAL A 55 -18.47 -23.70 11.78
CA VAL A 55 -18.87 -22.79 10.69
C VAL A 55 -19.97 -23.43 9.84
N TYR A 56 -19.85 -24.72 9.53
CA TYR A 56 -20.89 -25.47 8.81
C TYR A 56 -22.21 -25.52 9.59
N ASN A 57 -22.17 -25.84 10.89
CA ASN A 57 -23.35 -25.90 11.75
C ASN A 57 -24.03 -24.54 11.93
N ALA A 58 -23.29 -23.45 11.76
CA ALA A 58 -23.83 -22.08 11.73
C ALA A 58 -24.45 -21.70 10.37
N ASN A 59 -24.56 -22.63 9.41
CA ASN A 59 -24.99 -22.39 8.03
C ASN A 59 -24.14 -21.35 7.29
N ILE A 60 -22.87 -21.20 7.67
CA ILE A 60 -21.93 -20.30 7.02
C ILE A 60 -21.16 -21.11 5.98
N THR A 61 -21.46 -20.91 4.70
CA THR A 61 -20.83 -21.65 3.59
C THR A 61 -19.74 -20.86 2.88
N ASN A 62 -19.56 -19.59 3.24
CA ASN A 62 -18.56 -18.71 2.64
C ASN A 62 -17.16 -19.02 3.19
N GLN A 63 -16.21 -19.35 2.30
CA GLN A 63 -14.81 -19.58 2.66
C GLN A 63 -14.14 -18.37 3.34
N ASP A 64 -14.50 -17.14 2.97
CA ASP A 64 -13.94 -15.95 3.60
C ASP A 64 -14.42 -15.79 5.04
N ALA A 65 -15.63 -16.25 5.35
CA ALA A 65 -16.13 -16.27 6.71
C ALA A 65 -15.41 -17.33 7.57
N LEU A 66 -15.08 -18.50 6.99
CA LEU A 66 -14.23 -19.49 7.66
C LEU A 66 -12.85 -18.93 7.97
N LYS A 67 -12.20 -18.25 7.00
CA LYS A 67 -10.90 -17.61 7.20
C LYS A 67 -10.95 -16.51 8.26
N LEU A 68 -11.99 -15.68 8.25
CA LEU A 68 -12.19 -14.64 9.25
C LEU A 68 -12.39 -15.25 10.64
N TYR A 69 -13.17 -16.32 10.75
CA TYR A 69 -13.38 -17.02 12.02
C TYR A 69 -12.09 -17.67 12.52
N GLN A 70 -11.31 -18.31 11.65
CA GLN A 70 -9.99 -18.84 12.00
C GLN A 70 -9.07 -17.73 12.53
N LEU A 71 -9.03 -16.56 11.88
CA LEU A 71 -8.26 -15.42 12.37
C LEU A 71 -8.70 -14.97 13.77
N ILE A 72 -10.02 -14.89 14.02
CA ILE A 72 -10.58 -14.53 15.35
C ILE A 72 -10.19 -15.59 16.39
N PHE A 73 -10.28 -16.87 16.02
CA PHE A 73 -9.92 -18.00 16.87
C PHE A 73 -8.44 -17.98 17.27
N GLU A 74 -7.55 -17.92 16.29
CA GLU A 74 -6.11 -17.88 16.51
C GLU A 74 -5.74 -16.67 17.37
N ARG A 75 -6.29 -15.49 17.05
CA ARG A 75 -6.00 -14.26 17.79
C ARG A 75 -6.51 -14.30 19.23
N THR A 76 -7.67 -14.92 19.46
CA THR A 76 -8.21 -15.09 20.82
C THR A 76 -7.25 -15.89 21.68
N ILE A 77 -6.75 -17.01 21.15
CA ILE A 77 -5.87 -17.93 21.89
C ILE A 77 -4.47 -17.34 22.05
N GLU A 78 -3.89 -16.76 20.99
CA GLU A 78 -2.58 -16.08 21.03
C GLU A 78 -2.55 -14.94 22.03
N SER A 79 -3.68 -14.25 22.25
CA SER A 79 -3.76 -13.18 23.26
C SER A 79 -3.44 -13.68 24.67
N GLN A 80 -3.69 -14.97 24.93
CA GLN A 80 -3.41 -15.66 26.18
C GLN A 80 -2.08 -16.42 26.13
N GLY A 81 -1.21 -16.13 25.16
CA GLY A 81 0.14 -16.67 25.08
C GLY A 81 1.18 -15.84 25.83
N LYS A 82 2.25 -16.49 26.29
CA LYS A 82 3.46 -15.84 26.80
C LYS A 82 4.08 -14.98 25.70
N ASN A 83 4.79 -13.92 26.10
CA ASN A 83 5.48 -13.07 25.14
C ASN A 83 6.57 -13.86 24.41
N ALA A 84 6.75 -13.56 23.12
CA ALA A 84 7.99 -13.89 22.44
C ALA A 84 9.14 -13.14 23.09
N ILE A 85 10.21 -13.86 23.45
CA ILE A 85 11.42 -13.31 24.06
C ILE A 85 12.51 -13.27 23.01
N TYR A 86 13.15 -12.12 22.88
CA TYR A 86 14.21 -11.88 21.94
C TYR A 86 15.46 -11.38 22.66
N ASP A 87 16.63 -11.87 22.25
CA ASP A 87 17.91 -11.31 22.63
C ASP A 87 18.28 -10.23 21.61
N LYS A 88 18.43 -8.98 22.07
CA LYS A 88 18.85 -7.86 21.23
C LYS A 88 20.32 -7.55 21.50
N GLN A 89 21.14 -7.50 20.45
CA GLN A 89 22.53 -7.07 20.53
C GLN A 89 22.71 -5.77 19.75
N ASP A 90 23.14 -4.72 20.44
CA ASP A 90 23.59 -3.45 19.83
C ASP A 90 25.12 -3.43 19.88
N LEU A 91 25.75 -3.60 18.72
CA LEU A 91 27.20 -3.61 18.54
C LEU A 91 27.67 -2.26 18.01
N LEU A 92 28.72 -1.72 18.61
CA LEU A 92 29.35 -0.47 18.20
C LEU A 92 30.78 -0.73 17.75
N PHE A 93 31.03 -0.59 16.46
CA PHE A 93 32.35 -0.79 15.86
C PHE A 93 33.06 0.53 15.70
N LYS A 94 34.25 0.66 16.26
CA LYS A 94 35.13 1.82 16.05
C LYS A 94 36.02 1.56 14.85
N ILE A 95 35.91 2.40 13.82
CA ILE A 95 36.80 2.37 12.65
C ILE A 95 37.48 3.74 12.56
N LYS A 96 38.79 3.78 12.84
CA LYS A 96 39.54 5.04 13.01
C LYS A 96 38.88 5.94 14.08
N ASN A 97 38.34 7.08 13.66
CA ASN A 97 37.73 8.08 14.54
C ASN A 97 36.19 8.04 14.52
N GLU A 98 35.58 7.11 13.77
CA GLU A 98 34.13 7.02 13.60
C GLU A 98 33.57 5.75 14.26
N TYR A 99 32.30 5.81 14.62
CA TYR A 99 31.56 4.69 15.20
C TYR A 99 30.41 4.24 14.30
N PHE A 100 30.33 2.93 14.07
CA PHE A 100 29.31 2.28 13.26
C PHE A 100 28.46 1.39 14.16
N LYS A 101 27.13 1.52 14.05
CA LYS A 101 26.19 0.73 14.83
C LYS A 101 25.63 -0.43 14.00
N CYS A 102 25.65 -1.62 14.57
CA CYS A 102 24.89 -2.78 14.09
C CYS A 102 23.92 -3.21 15.20
N SER A 103 22.65 -3.41 14.85
CA SER A 103 21.65 -3.95 15.76
C SER A 103 21.12 -5.25 15.20
N VAL A 104 21.18 -6.33 15.99
CA VAL A 104 20.61 -7.64 15.65
C VAL A 104 19.69 -8.13 16.76
N LYS A 105 18.78 -9.04 16.41
CA LYS A 105 17.72 -9.53 17.31
C LYS A 105 17.49 -11.03 17.08
N GLY A 106 17.99 -11.87 17.99
CA GLY A 106 17.74 -13.32 17.96
C GLY A 106 16.45 -13.69 18.69
N LEU A 107 15.65 -14.61 18.13
CA LEU A 107 14.48 -15.18 18.83
C LEU A 107 14.97 -16.22 19.86
N LYS A 108 14.74 -15.95 21.15
CA LYS A 108 15.13 -16.83 22.26
C LYS A 108 13.99 -17.76 22.69
N SER A 109 12.76 -17.26 22.66
CA SER A 109 11.55 -18.04 22.92
C SER A 109 10.40 -17.50 22.09
N ALA A 110 9.69 -18.37 21.38
CA ALA A 110 8.61 -17.97 20.47
C ALA A 110 7.34 -17.49 21.20
N GLY A 111 7.07 -17.96 22.42
CA GLY A 111 5.86 -17.59 23.15
C GLY A 111 4.58 -17.86 22.33
N PHE A 112 3.67 -16.89 22.27
CA PHE A 112 2.43 -16.98 21.49
C PHE A 112 2.65 -17.31 20.00
N LEU A 113 3.80 -16.92 19.41
CA LEU A 113 4.13 -17.25 18.02
C LEU A 113 4.24 -18.75 17.77
N ALA A 114 4.43 -19.58 18.81
CA ALA A 114 4.50 -21.04 18.70
C ALA A 114 3.13 -21.75 18.75
N MET A 115 2.03 -21.04 19.03
CA MET A 115 0.73 -21.69 19.27
C MET A 115 0.12 -22.29 18.00
N PHE A 116 0.27 -21.65 16.83
CA PHE A 116 -0.30 -22.10 15.55
C PHE A 116 0.70 -22.33 14.42
N SER A 117 1.99 -22.07 14.66
CA SER A 117 3.05 -22.09 13.64
C SER A 117 3.42 -23.48 13.11
N LYS A 118 2.78 -24.56 13.58
CA LYS A 118 2.83 -25.85 12.87
C LYS A 118 2.16 -25.80 11.48
N LYS A 119 1.19 -24.91 11.25
CA LYS A 119 0.50 -24.80 9.95
C LYS A 119 1.23 -23.93 8.91
N GLU A 120 2.09 -23.02 9.34
CA GLU A 120 2.76 -22.06 8.43
C GLU A 120 4.07 -22.58 7.83
N LEU A 121 4.63 -23.67 8.36
CA LEU A 121 5.86 -24.28 7.82
C LEU A 121 5.61 -25.24 6.65
N GLU A 122 4.36 -25.66 6.41
CA GLU A 122 4.02 -26.63 5.36
C GLU A 122 3.56 -25.98 4.04
N ASN A 123 3.24 -24.68 4.01
CA ASN A 123 2.58 -24.05 2.85
C ASN A 123 3.23 -22.75 2.32
N ASP A 124 4.47 -22.42 2.68
CA ASP A 124 5.04 -21.12 2.34
C ASP A 124 6.43 -21.19 1.67
N GLU A 125 6.55 -22.02 0.62
CA GLU A 125 7.65 -21.89 -0.36
C GLU A 125 7.45 -20.72 -1.35
N SER A 126 6.46 -19.82 -1.17
CA SER A 126 6.20 -18.79 -2.19
C SER A 126 5.53 -17.48 -1.74
N ASN A 127 5.82 -16.94 -0.56
CA ASN A 127 5.45 -15.54 -0.27
C ASN A 127 6.66 -14.67 0.10
N ASP A 128 7.14 -13.97 -0.92
CA ASP A 128 8.06 -12.85 -0.90
C ASP A 128 7.36 -11.57 -0.36
N ASP A 129 6.58 -11.70 0.72
CA ASP A 129 5.82 -10.61 1.33
C ASP A 129 6.57 -10.02 2.54
N LYS A 130 6.70 -8.70 2.48
CA LYS A 130 7.51 -7.81 3.35
C LYS A 130 7.09 -7.76 4.83
N ASP A 131 6.15 -8.60 5.25
CA ASP A 131 5.72 -8.72 6.63
C ASP A 131 6.49 -9.81 7.39
N ASN A 132 7.27 -10.65 6.71
CA ASN A 132 8.19 -11.61 7.32
C ASN A 132 9.56 -11.03 7.72
N LYS A 133 9.63 -9.73 8.04
CA LYS A 133 10.87 -9.08 8.52
C LYS A 133 11.38 -9.65 9.84
N GLU A 134 10.54 -10.33 10.61
CA GLU A 134 10.98 -10.96 11.86
C GLU A 134 11.85 -12.21 11.61
N LYS A 135 11.69 -12.90 10.48
CA LYS A 135 12.54 -14.07 10.15
C LYS A 135 13.94 -13.65 9.65
N GLU A 136 14.08 -12.48 9.04
CA GLU A 136 15.33 -12.04 8.40
C GLU A 136 16.42 -11.53 9.36
N GLN A 137 16.11 -11.28 10.65
CA GLN A 137 17.08 -10.76 11.61
C GLN A 137 17.47 -11.72 12.73
N ASN A 138 17.21 -13.02 12.59
CA ASN A 138 17.56 -14.02 13.58
C ASN A 138 19.08 -14.30 13.57
N ALA A 139 19.86 -13.31 14.00
CA ALA A 139 21.30 -13.32 14.07
C ALA A 139 21.75 -12.99 15.49
N GLN A 140 22.67 -13.80 16.01
CA GLN A 140 23.34 -13.60 17.28
C GLN A 140 24.84 -13.69 17.00
N PHE A 141 25.58 -12.64 17.34
CA PHE A 141 27.02 -12.65 17.22
C PHE A 141 27.66 -13.02 18.56
N ASN A 142 28.69 -13.86 18.51
CA ASN A 142 29.52 -14.17 19.67
C ASN A 142 30.79 -13.31 19.60
N LEU A 143 30.64 -12.04 19.95
CA LEU A 143 31.72 -11.05 19.98
C LEU A 143 31.91 -10.55 21.42
N LYS A 144 33.15 -10.27 21.78
CA LYS A 144 33.53 -9.64 23.04
C LYS A 144 33.92 -8.18 22.82
N ILE A 145 33.90 -7.41 23.90
CA ILE A 145 34.46 -6.06 23.90
C ILE A 145 35.94 -6.17 23.53
N ASP A 146 36.39 -5.27 22.66
CA ASP A 146 37.76 -5.20 22.12
C ASP A 146 38.15 -6.32 21.13
N ASP A 147 37.21 -7.15 20.67
CA ASP A 147 37.46 -8.06 19.56
C ASP A 147 37.86 -7.29 18.30
N VAL A 148 38.95 -7.72 17.66
CA VAL A 148 39.46 -7.13 16.43
C VAL A 148 38.88 -7.87 15.23
N LEU A 149 38.16 -7.15 14.37
CA LEU A 149 37.54 -7.68 13.16
C LEU A 149 38.20 -7.10 11.90
N SER A 150 38.33 -7.94 10.88
CA SER A 150 38.77 -7.50 9.56
C SER A 150 37.67 -6.72 8.84
N LEU A 151 37.98 -5.49 8.42
CA LEU A 151 37.10 -4.70 7.56
C LEU A 151 37.18 -5.25 6.14
N ASN A 152 36.11 -5.90 5.67
CA ASN A 152 36.05 -6.48 4.33
C ASN A 152 35.75 -5.42 3.26
N ASP A 153 34.75 -4.57 3.47
CA ASP A 153 34.34 -3.53 2.52
C ASP A 153 33.74 -2.32 3.25
N LEU A 154 33.83 -1.14 2.63
CA LEU A 154 33.21 0.10 3.08
C LEU A 154 32.49 0.77 1.90
N VAL A 155 31.16 0.66 1.91
CA VAL A 155 30.30 1.18 0.86
C VAL A 155 29.69 2.51 1.27
N LEU A 156 29.95 3.57 0.50
CA LEU A 156 29.28 4.86 0.65
C LEU A 156 27.90 4.81 -0.02
N ALA A 157 26.84 4.70 0.79
CA ALA A 157 25.47 4.73 0.31
C ALA A 157 24.91 6.16 0.30
N THR A 158 24.36 6.58 -0.84
CA THR A 158 23.58 7.83 -0.91
C THR A 158 22.15 7.56 -0.47
N ILE A 159 21.74 8.11 0.68
CA ILE A 159 20.36 8.00 1.17
C ILE A 159 19.51 9.05 0.45
N LYS A 160 18.63 8.61 -0.46
CA LYS A 160 17.56 9.46 -0.99
C LYS A 160 16.32 9.32 -0.09
N ARG A 161 15.77 10.45 0.36
CA ARG A 161 14.48 10.43 1.07
C ARG A 161 13.39 10.04 0.06
N ASN A 162 12.68 8.97 0.36
CA ASN A 162 11.49 8.60 -0.39
C ASN A 162 10.33 9.52 0.00
N ALA A 163 9.42 9.76 -0.95
CA ALA A 163 8.14 10.39 -0.63
C ALA A 163 7.36 9.54 0.39
N PRO A 164 6.43 10.14 1.16
CA PRO A 164 5.54 9.40 2.03
C PRO A 164 4.83 8.28 1.27
N SER A 165 4.72 7.11 1.89
CA SER A 165 3.96 5.99 1.32
C SER A 165 2.50 6.38 1.16
N ALA A 166 1.89 5.96 0.06
CA ALA A 166 0.45 6.09 -0.12
C ALA A 166 -0.30 5.29 0.95
N TYR A 167 -1.52 5.75 1.28
CA TYR A 167 -2.40 5.04 2.20
C TYR A 167 -2.85 3.71 1.61
N LYS A 168 -2.90 2.67 2.44
CA LYS A 168 -3.47 1.36 2.12
C LYS A 168 -4.80 1.19 2.82
N GLU A 169 -5.67 0.37 2.26
CA GLU A 169 -6.95 -0.01 2.86
C GLU A 169 -6.79 -0.56 4.29
N ALA A 170 -5.84 -1.47 4.49
CA ALA A 170 -5.57 -2.08 5.81
C ALA A 170 -5.13 -1.06 6.89
N ASP A 171 -4.46 0.03 6.48
CA ASP A 171 -3.98 1.06 7.41
C ASP A 171 -5.03 2.16 7.66
N PHE A 172 -6.13 2.18 6.89
CA PHE A 172 -7.07 3.29 6.87
C PHE A 172 -7.85 3.41 8.18
N VAL A 173 -8.32 2.29 8.74
CA VAL A 173 -9.03 2.28 10.03
C VAL A 173 -8.12 2.79 11.14
N LYS A 174 -6.90 2.27 11.22
CA LYS A 174 -5.89 2.71 12.19
C LYS A 174 -5.53 4.19 12.03
N LEU A 175 -5.47 4.69 10.79
CA LEU A 175 -5.27 6.11 10.53
C LEU A 175 -6.39 6.95 11.12
N LEU A 176 -7.66 6.56 10.92
CA LEU A 176 -8.83 7.26 11.44
C LEU A 176 -8.89 7.22 12.97
N GLU A 177 -8.63 6.07 13.57
CA GLU A 177 -8.52 5.91 15.03
C GLU A 177 -7.46 6.86 15.62
N ASN A 178 -6.26 6.88 15.04
CA ASN A 178 -5.18 7.78 15.49
C ASN A 178 -5.54 9.27 15.34
N LYS A 179 -6.43 9.59 14.40
CA LYS A 179 -6.95 10.95 14.20
C LYS A 179 -8.17 11.25 15.07
N GLY A 180 -8.74 10.26 15.75
CA GLY A 180 -9.98 10.39 16.53
C GLY A 180 -11.22 10.64 15.69
N ILE A 181 -11.21 10.23 14.41
CA ILE A 181 -12.31 10.44 13.47
C ILE A 181 -13.04 9.12 13.28
N GLY A 182 -14.36 9.12 13.44
CA GLY A 182 -15.19 7.93 13.31
C GLY A 182 -15.14 6.99 14.52
N ARG A 183 -15.89 5.90 14.43
CA ARG A 183 -16.16 4.92 15.49
C ARG A 183 -16.17 3.51 14.90
N PRO A 184 -16.07 2.45 15.73
CA PRO A 184 -16.17 1.07 15.24
C PRO A 184 -17.39 0.80 14.35
N SER A 185 -18.52 1.46 14.64
CA SER A 185 -19.75 1.40 13.85
C SER A 185 -19.68 2.08 12.48
N THR A 186 -18.74 3.00 12.26
CA THR A 186 -18.69 3.83 11.04
C THR A 186 -17.55 3.43 10.10
N TYR A 187 -16.45 2.87 10.61
CA TYR A 187 -15.25 2.58 9.81
C TYR A 187 -15.53 1.74 8.56
N ALA A 188 -16.32 0.67 8.71
CA ALA A 188 -16.66 -0.23 7.61
C ALA A 188 -17.40 0.47 6.46
N SER A 189 -18.04 1.62 6.72
CA SER A 189 -18.83 2.34 5.73
C SER A 189 -18.03 3.37 4.91
N TYR A 190 -16.91 3.87 5.44
CA TYR A 190 -16.22 5.03 4.85
C TYR A 190 -15.59 4.73 3.50
N LEU A 191 -14.71 3.73 3.40
CA LEU A 191 -14.07 3.38 2.13
C LEU A 191 -15.09 2.96 1.06
N PRO A 192 -16.07 2.07 1.34
CA PRO A 192 -17.10 1.74 0.35
C PRO A 192 -17.89 2.95 -0.12
N THR A 193 -18.19 3.90 0.78
CA THR A 193 -18.91 5.14 0.41
C THR A 193 -18.06 6.04 -0.49
N LEU A 194 -16.77 6.21 -0.16
CA LEU A 194 -15.85 7.02 -0.96
C LEU A 194 -15.59 6.40 -2.35
N VAL A 195 -15.48 5.08 -2.43
CA VAL A 195 -15.36 4.33 -3.71
C VAL A 195 -16.66 4.43 -4.51
N LYS A 196 -17.82 4.18 -3.90
CA LYS A 196 -19.14 4.27 -4.55
C LYS A 196 -19.43 5.67 -5.11
N ARG A 197 -18.96 6.71 -4.43
CA ARG A 197 -19.05 8.11 -4.89
C ARG A 197 -17.96 8.50 -5.88
N GLU A 198 -17.04 7.59 -6.19
CA GLU A 198 -15.91 7.77 -7.10
C GLU A 198 -14.95 8.88 -6.66
N TYR A 199 -14.82 9.12 -5.35
CA TYR A 199 -13.85 10.08 -4.81
C TYR A 199 -12.46 9.48 -4.66
N ILE A 200 -12.40 8.15 -4.46
CA ILE A 200 -11.16 7.39 -4.41
C ILE A 200 -11.27 6.17 -5.31
N SER A 201 -10.12 5.60 -5.64
CA SER A 201 -9.97 4.27 -6.21
C SER A 201 -9.02 3.46 -5.34
N ILE A 202 -9.25 2.15 -5.24
CA ILE A 202 -8.37 1.22 -4.53
C ILE A 202 -7.77 0.29 -5.59
N SER A 203 -6.45 0.15 -5.61
CA SER A 203 -5.79 -0.76 -6.54
C SER A 203 -6.20 -2.21 -6.28
N GLN A 204 -6.34 -2.99 -7.36
CA GLN A 204 -6.69 -4.42 -7.31
C GLN A 204 -5.47 -5.33 -7.14
N ASP A 205 -4.27 -4.75 -7.03
CA ASP A 205 -3.07 -5.51 -6.70
C ASP A 205 -3.04 -5.83 -5.20
N LYS A 206 -2.17 -6.75 -4.78
CA LYS A 206 -1.99 -7.14 -3.37
C LYS A 206 -1.73 -5.96 -2.40
N LYS A 207 -1.42 -4.76 -2.92
CA LYS A 207 -1.08 -3.60 -2.10
C LYS A 207 -2.29 -2.78 -1.66
N HIS A 208 -3.44 -2.90 -2.34
CA HIS A 208 -4.69 -2.18 -2.03
C HIS A 208 -4.47 -0.69 -1.72
N ILE A 209 -3.74 0.00 -2.60
CA ILE A 209 -3.37 1.40 -2.45
C ILE A 209 -4.57 2.29 -2.76
N ILE A 210 -4.88 3.20 -1.83
CA ILE A 210 -5.91 4.21 -1.99
C ILE A 210 -5.34 5.37 -2.80
N THR A 211 -6.00 5.72 -3.89
CA THR A 211 -5.63 6.86 -4.75
C THR A 211 -6.83 7.81 -4.91
N PRO A 212 -6.68 9.12 -4.65
CA PRO A 212 -7.74 10.08 -4.88
C PRO A 212 -8.00 10.24 -6.39
N THR A 213 -9.27 10.19 -6.79
CA THR A 213 -9.68 10.49 -8.17
C THR A 213 -9.67 11.99 -8.42
N HIS A 214 -9.74 12.42 -9.68
CA HIS A 214 -9.92 13.83 -10.00
C HIS A 214 -11.21 14.41 -9.37
N LYS A 215 -12.31 13.64 -9.38
CA LYS A 215 -13.58 14.02 -8.74
C LYS A 215 -13.41 14.25 -7.25
N GLY A 216 -12.73 13.34 -6.54
CA GLY A 216 -12.44 13.48 -5.11
C GLY A 216 -11.63 14.74 -4.80
N LYS A 217 -10.57 15.01 -5.57
CA LYS A 217 -9.75 16.23 -5.40
C LYS A 217 -10.57 17.50 -5.57
N ARG A 218 -11.40 17.58 -6.62
CA ARG A 218 -12.26 18.76 -6.85
C ARG A 218 -13.26 18.99 -5.73
N VAL A 219 -13.83 17.92 -5.16
CA VAL A 219 -14.74 18.05 -4.01
C VAL A 219 -14.01 18.64 -2.82
N VAL A 220 -12.79 18.18 -2.52
CA VAL A 220 -11.96 18.75 -1.44
C VAL A 220 -11.65 20.23 -1.71
N GLU A 221 -11.22 20.59 -2.93
CA GLU A 221 -10.95 21.98 -3.32
C GLU A 221 -12.16 22.91 -3.12
N VAL A 222 -13.39 22.43 -3.37
CA VAL A 222 -14.61 23.22 -3.13
C VAL A 222 -14.77 23.53 -1.64
N PHE A 223 -14.61 22.52 -0.78
CA PHE A 223 -14.73 22.71 0.67
C PHE A 223 -13.57 23.50 1.26
N GLU A 224 -12.35 23.36 0.75
CA GLU A 224 -11.19 24.17 1.15
C GLU A 224 -11.45 25.67 0.94
N ASN A 225 -12.06 26.04 -0.18
CA ASN A 225 -12.30 27.44 -0.51
C ASN A 225 -13.57 28.03 0.12
N ALA A 226 -14.63 27.23 0.26
CA ALA A 226 -15.94 27.72 0.71
C ALA A 226 -16.22 27.46 2.19
N TYR A 227 -15.83 26.29 2.72
CA TYR A 227 -16.26 25.82 4.04
C TYR A 227 -15.17 24.98 4.74
N GLN A 228 -14.02 25.60 5.00
CA GLN A 228 -12.82 24.93 5.52
C GLN A 228 -13.07 24.15 6.83
N PHE A 229 -13.99 24.62 7.68
CA PHE A 229 -14.30 23.95 8.95
C PHE A 229 -14.84 22.51 8.77
N ILE A 230 -15.47 22.20 7.62
CA ILE A 230 -16.04 20.88 7.34
C ILE A 230 -14.94 19.82 7.10
N ILE A 231 -13.80 20.24 6.56
CA ILE A 231 -12.67 19.35 6.25
C ILE A 231 -11.57 19.41 7.31
N ASP A 232 -11.76 20.21 8.35
CA ASP A 232 -10.84 20.29 9.47
C ASP A 232 -10.93 19.02 10.33
N LEU A 233 -9.80 18.33 10.47
CA LEU A 233 -9.72 17.07 11.20
C LEU A 233 -9.98 17.28 12.70
N THR A 234 -9.54 18.40 13.27
CA THR A 234 -9.73 18.71 14.68
C THR A 234 -11.21 19.00 14.97
N TYR A 235 -11.87 19.75 14.10
CA TYR A 235 -13.30 20.01 14.21
C TYR A 235 -14.13 18.72 14.09
N THR A 236 -13.78 17.86 13.13
CA THR A 236 -14.45 16.56 12.97
C THR A 236 -14.28 15.69 14.22
N LYS A 237 -13.07 15.61 14.77
CA LYS A 237 -12.82 14.90 16.03
C LYS A 237 -13.64 15.47 17.19
N GLN A 238 -13.70 16.79 17.33
CA GLN A 238 -14.49 17.46 18.37
C GLN A 238 -15.99 17.17 18.24
N MET A 239 -16.53 17.12 17.03
CA MET A 239 -17.93 16.75 16.82
C MET A 239 -18.22 15.34 17.34
N GLU A 240 -17.32 14.40 17.07
CA GLU A 240 -17.44 13.03 17.56
C GLU A 240 -17.36 12.96 19.10
N GLU A 241 -16.46 13.73 19.73
CA GLU A 241 -16.37 13.84 21.20
C GLU A 241 -17.66 14.41 21.82
N VAL A 242 -18.28 15.43 21.21
CA VAL A 242 -19.55 15.99 21.69
C VAL A 242 -20.70 14.98 21.54
N LEU A 243 -20.69 14.15 20.50
CA LEU A 243 -21.68 13.06 20.37
C LEU A 243 -21.55 12.05 21.50
N ASP A 244 -20.33 11.74 21.94
CA ASP A 244 -20.13 10.87 23.11
C ASP A 244 -20.62 11.54 24.40
N GLU A 245 -20.34 12.83 24.59
CA GLU A 245 -20.85 13.59 25.74
C GLU A 245 -22.38 13.61 25.78
N ILE A 246 -23.06 13.64 24.63
CA ILE A 246 -24.51 13.54 24.54
C ILE A 246 -24.99 12.17 25.03
N VAL A 247 -24.32 11.08 24.63
CA VAL A 247 -24.63 9.72 25.11
C VAL A 247 -24.46 9.61 26.63
N GLU A 248 -23.46 10.30 27.19
CA GLU A 248 -23.21 10.37 28.63
C GLU A 248 -24.09 11.38 29.38
N ASN A 249 -25.05 12.04 28.71
CA ASN A 249 -25.91 13.10 29.24
C ASN A 249 -25.14 14.33 29.79
N LYS A 250 -23.93 14.60 29.27
CA LYS A 250 -23.11 15.77 29.61
C LYS A 250 -23.38 16.98 28.71
N SER A 251 -23.90 16.73 27.50
CA SER A 251 -24.18 17.73 26.47
C SER A 251 -25.59 17.57 25.88
N SER A 252 -26.18 18.67 25.40
CA SER A 252 -27.54 18.70 24.83
C SER A 252 -27.52 18.46 23.33
N TYR A 253 -28.24 17.44 22.87
CA TYR A 253 -28.39 17.14 21.44
C TYR A 253 -28.99 18.31 20.65
N VAL A 254 -29.99 18.99 21.21
CA VAL A 254 -30.68 20.10 20.55
C VAL A 254 -29.72 21.27 20.35
N ASP A 255 -28.91 21.59 21.35
CA ASP A 255 -27.94 22.69 21.26
C ASP A 255 -26.82 22.36 20.28
N PHE A 256 -26.35 21.11 20.27
CA PHE A 256 -25.38 20.62 19.28
C PHE A 256 -25.89 20.79 17.84
N ILE A 257 -27.11 20.31 17.55
CA ILE A 257 -27.71 20.42 16.22
C ILE A 257 -27.99 21.88 15.86
N SER A 258 -28.45 22.70 16.80
CA SER A 258 -28.71 24.13 16.57
C SER A 258 -27.43 24.89 16.20
N ASN A 259 -26.35 24.65 16.94
CA ASN A 259 -25.03 25.21 16.65
C ASN A 259 -24.52 24.75 15.28
N LEU A 260 -24.60 23.45 14.99
CA LEU A 260 -24.20 22.90 13.70
C LEU A 260 -25.01 23.54 12.56
N ASN A 261 -26.34 23.62 12.69
CA ASN A 261 -27.22 24.22 11.69
C ASN A 261 -26.91 25.71 11.44
N SER A 262 -26.51 26.45 12.49
CA SER A 262 -26.12 27.85 12.36
C SER A 262 -24.83 28.06 11.54
N LYS A 263 -23.91 27.08 11.61
CA LYS A 263 -22.63 27.07 10.88
C LYS A 263 -22.73 26.36 9.53
N CYS A 264 -23.73 25.51 9.37
CA CYS A 264 -23.93 24.75 8.15
C CYS A 264 -24.04 25.71 6.98
N PRO A 265 -23.31 25.43 5.89
CA PRO A 265 -23.36 26.25 4.71
C PRO A 265 -24.81 26.33 4.23
N LYS A 266 -25.36 27.54 4.20
CA LYS A 266 -26.56 27.83 3.43
C LYS A 266 -26.10 27.83 1.98
N ILE A 267 -25.98 26.63 1.42
CA ILE A 267 -25.74 26.44 0.00
C ILE A 267 -27.02 26.91 -0.69
N GLU A 268 -27.18 28.23 -0.83
CA GLU A 268 -27.84 28.77 -2.02
C GLU A 268 -27.20 28.02 -3.16
N LYS A 269 -28.03 27.34 -3.97
CA LYS A 269 -27.62 26.50 -5.10
C LYS A 269 -26.23 26.96 -5.52
N LEU A 270 -25.20 26.16 -5.23
CA LEU A 270 -23.88 26.42 -5.80
C LEU A 270 -24.17 26.53 -7.28
N GLU A 271 -24.29 27.77 -7.78
CA GLU A 271 -24.52 28.01 -9.17
C GLU A 271 -23.28 27.38 -9.75
N ARG A 272 -23.53 26.27 -10.43
CA ARG A 272 -22.49 25.61 -11.15
C ARG A 272 -21.99 26.69 -12.10
N ASN A 273 -20.84 27.29 -11.81
CA ASN A 273 -19.99 27.84 -12.84
C ASN A 273 -19.42 26.64 -13.68
N ASP A 274 -20.26 25.65 -14.00
CA ASP A 274 -19.98 24.53 -14.91
C ASP A 274 -20.19 24.94 -16.37
N ASP A 275 -20.63 26.18 -16.62
CA ASP A 275 -20.93 26.67 -17.96
C ASP A 275 -19.70 27.19 -18.71
N GLU A 276 -18.57 27.44 -18.04
CA GLU A 276 -17.30 27.52 -18.76
C GLU A 276 -16.76 26.11 -19.01
N ILE A 277 -17.36 25.45 -19.99
CA ILE A 277 -16.75 24.30 -20.64
C ILE A 277 -15.42 24.78 -21.25
N LYS A 278 -14.32 24.49 -20.57
CA LYS A 278 -12.98 24.77 -21.09
C LYS A 278 -12.56 23.65 -22.03
N PRO A 279 -12.08 23.97 -23.24
CA PRO A 279 -11.59 22.97 -24.17
C PRO A 279 -10.43 22.19 -23.56
N SER A 280 -10.31 20.94 -23.97
CA SER A 280 -9.14 20.13 -23.64
C SER A 280 -7.90 20.72 -24.28
N SER A 281 -6.76 20.67 -23.56
CA SER A 281 -5.50 21.07 -24.17
C SER A 281 -5.14 20.15 -25.34
N GLU A 282 -4.45 20.68 -26.36
CA GLU A 282 -4.00 19.88 -27.51
C GLU A 282 -3.20 18.64 -27.07
N GLY A 283 -2.40 18.76 -26.01
CA GLY A 283 -1.66 17.64 -25.42
C GLY A 283 -2.58 16.55 -24.87
N GLN A 284 -3.66 16.90 -24.17
CA GLN A 284 -4.64 15.94 -23.67
C GLN A 284 -5.40 15.26 -24.82
N ILE A 285 -5.84 16.02 -25.82
CA ILE A 285 -6.55 15.48 -27.00
C ILE A 285 -5.66 14.47 -27.73
N THR A 286 -4.42 14.87 -28.03
CA THR A 286 -3.42 14.02 -28.69
C THR A 286 -3.15 12.75 -27.89
N TYR A 287 -3.07 12.86 -26.57
CA TYR A 287 -2.81 11.70 -25.71
C TYR A 287 -4.00 10.73 -25.67
N ILE A 288 -5.23 11.23 -25.63
CA ILE A 288 -6.45 10.41 -25.72
C ILE A 288 -6.55 9.69 -27.07
N GLU A 289 -6.27 10.39 -28.18
CA GLU A 289 -6.26 9.77 -29.51
C GLU A 289 -5.21 8.67 -29.62
N ASN A 290 -4.03 8.86 -29.00
CA ASN A 290 -3.01 7.81 -28.92
C ASN A 290 -3.48 6.61 -28.10
N ILE A 291 -4.19 6.81 -26.98
CA ILE A 291 -4.74 5.72 -26.17
C ILE A 291 -5.77 4.92 -26.96
N LEU A 292 -6.72 5.60 -27.61
CA LEU A 292 -7.77 4.96 -28.42
C LEU A 292 -7.15 4.11 -29.54
N ARG A 293 -6.12 4.65 -30.20
CA ARG A 293 -5.40 3.94 -31.26
C ARG A 293 -4.62 2.73 -30.73
N ASP A 294 -3.81 2.94 -29.70
CA ASP A 294 -2.89 1.92 -29.18
C ASP A 294 -3.64 0.75 -28.53
N LEU A 295 -4.73 1.04 -27.81
CA LEU A 295 -5.58 0.03 -27.17
C LEU A 295 -6.73 -0.46 -28.07
N GLN A 296 -6.83 0.04 -29.32
CA GLN A 296 -7.90 -0.26 -30.27
C GLN A 296 -9.32 -0.09 -29.68
N LEU A 297 -9.49 0.96 -28.87
CA LEU A 297 -10.76 1.25 -28.20
C LEU A 297 -11.67 2.08 -29.12
N ASN A 298 -12.95 1.73 -29.13
CA ASN A 298 -13.98 2.59 -29.70
C ASN A 298 -14.38 3.67 -28.69
N LEU A 299 -14.57 4.90 -29.15
CA LEU A 299 -14.97 6.00 -28.29
C LEU A 299 -16.42 5.81 -27.82
N SER A 300 -16.60 5.47 -26.54
CA SER A 300 -17.91 5.34 -25.89
C SER A 300 -18.67 6.67 -25.91
N GLU A 301 -20.01 6.62 -25.90
CA GLU A 301 -20.86 7.82 -25.91
C GLU A 301 -20.52 8.79 -24.76
N GLU A 302 -20.15 8.24 -23.60
CA GLU A 302 -19.77 9.01 -22.40
C GLU A 302 -18.52 9.88 -22.60
N PHE A 303 -17.70 9.60 -23.63
CA PHE A 303 -16.46 10.32 -23.92
C PHE A 303 -16.48 11.12 -25.21
N LYS A 304 -17.61 11.18 -25.93
CA LYS A 304 -17.69 11.85 -27.26
C LYS A 304 -17.23 13.31 -27.24
N ASN A 305 -17.47 14.03 -26.15
CA ASN A 305 -17.19 15.47 -26.04
C ASN A 305 -15.81 15.77 -25.41
N TYR A 306 -14.89 14.81 -25.38
CA TYR A 306 -13.58 14.99 -24.74
C TYR A 306 -12.74 16.13 -25.32
N LYS A 307 -12.98 16.58 -26.56
CA LYS A 307 -12.24 17.70 -27.16
C LYS A 307 -12.72 19.04 -26.63
N GLU A 308 -14.02 19.17 -26.46
CA GLU A 308 -14.71 20.39 -26.06
C GLU A 308 -14.74 20.54 -24.55
N ASP A 309 -14.80 19.43 -23.81
CA ASP A 309 -14.86 19.42 -22.34
C ASP A 309 -13.62 18.75 -21.72
N ASN A 310 -12.76 19.55 -21.10
CA ASN A 310 -11.58 19.07 -20.37
C ASN A 310 -11.90 18.04 -19.29
N ARG A 311 -13.10 18.10 -18.69
CA ARG A 311 -13.55 17.13 -17.68
C ARG A 311 -13.71 15.74 -18.28
N VAL A 312 -14.29 15.67 -19.48
CA VAL A 312 -14.50 14.42 -20.22
C VAL A 312 -13.14 13.83 -20.66
N ALA A 313 -12.22 14.68 -21.12
CA ALA A 313 -10.85 14.25 -21.41
C ALA A 313 -10.13 13.69 -20.19
N LYS A 314 -10.17 14.39 -19.06
CA LYS A 314 -9.50 13.91 -17.82
C LYS A 314 -10.11 12.62 -17.30
N ALA A 315 -11.44 12.48 -17.35
CA ALA A 315 -12.11 11.24 -16.95
C ALA A 315 -11.70 10.04 -17.84
N PHE A 316 -11.58 10.26 -19.15
CA PHE A 316 -11.05 9.24 -20.06
C PHE A 316 -9.60 8.87 -19.68
N LEU A 317 -8.75 9.87 -19.42
CA LEU A 317 -7.36 9.63 -19.04
C LEU A 317 -7.23 8.89 -17.72
N ASP A 318 -7.96 9.27 -16.67
CA ASP A 318 -7.94 8.57 -15.38
C ASP A 318 -8.28 7.08 -15.53
N ARG A 319 -9.18 6.75 -16.46
CA ARG A 319 -9.61 5.37 -16.73
C ARG A 319 -8.56 4.56 -17.49
N TYR A 320 -7.98 5.12 -18.54
CA TYR A 320 -7.18 4.34 -19.51
C TYR A 320 -5.66 4.61 -19.47
N ILE A 321 -5.18 5.62 -18.74
CA ILE A 321 -3.76 5.99 -18.74
C ILE A 321 -2.87 4.86 -18.22
N LYS A 322 -3.30 4.15 -17.15
CA LYS A 322 -2.52 3.05 -16.57
C LYS A 322 -2.42 1.86 -17.52
N GLU A 323 -3.51 1.55 -18.22
CA GLU A 323 -3.56 0.48 -19.22
C GLU A 323 -2.66 0.81 -20.42
N HIS A 324 -2.69 2.07 -20.88
CA HIS A 324 -1.84 2.55 -21.97
C HIS A 324 -0.35 2.57 -21.61
N GLU A 325 -0.01 2.97 -20.40
CA GLU A 325 1.38 2.91 -19.90
C GLU A 325 1.89 1.47 -19.84
N PHE A 326 1.04 0.52 -19.41
CA PHE A 326 1.37 -0.90 -19.40
C PHE A 326 1.58 -1.45 -20.83
N PHE A 327 0.67 -1.11 -21.76
CA PHE A 327 0.80 -1.46 -23.17
C PHE A 327 2.11 -0.94 -23.79
N LYS A 328 2.45 0.33 -23.56
CA LYS A 328 3.69 0.94 -24.06
C LYS A 328 4.94 0.28 -23.48
N LYS A 329 4.91 -0.14 -22.21
CA LYS A 329 6.04 -0.82 -21.57
C LYS A 329 6.28 -2.22 -22.15
N ASN A 330 5.22 -2.94 -22.49
CA ASN A 330 5.30 -4.26 -23.09
C ASN A 330 5.68 -4.22 -24.57
N ASN A 331 5.15 -3.26 -25.34
CA ASN A 331 5.55 -3.09 -26.74
C ASN A 331 6.97 -2.54 -26.92
N LYS A 332 7.49 -1.74 -25.97
CA LYS A 332 8.93 -1.40 -25.97
C LYS A 332 9.82 -2.64 -25.78
N LYS A 333 9.41 -3.60 -24.95
CA LYS A 333 10.12 -4.88 -24.79
C LYS A 333 10.00 -5.78 -26.02
N ALA A 334 8.86 -5.78 -26.71
CA ALA A 334 8.68 -6.53 -27.97
C ALA A 334 9.45 -5.89 -29.16
N SER A 335 9.60 -4.57 -29.19
CA SER A 335 10.35 -3.86 -30.24
C SER A 335 11.87 -4.00 -30.16
N SER A 336 12.42 -4.48 -29.03
CA SER A 336 13.86 -4.71 -28.90
C SER A 336 14.29 -6.11 -29.36
N SER A 337 13.38 -6.95 -29.87
CA SER A 337 13.70 -8.31 -30.31
C SER A 337 13.54 -8.60 -31.80
N ASN A 338 12.96 -7.72 -32.62
CA ASN A 338 12.85 -7.95 -34.07
C ASN A 338 12.71 -6.63 -34.84
N ASN A 339 13.80 -6.09 -35.41
CA ASN A 339 13.89 -5.26 -36.64
C ASN A 339 15.19 -4.42 -36.74
N ASP A 340 16.37 -4.99 -36.45
CA ASP A 340 17.64 -4.25 -36.53
C ASP A 340 18.46 -4.50 -37.83
N GLU A 341 17.96 -5.32 -38.77
CA GLU A 341 18.79 -5.74 -39.92
C GLU A 341 18.79 -4.75 -41.11
N ASN A 342 17.77 -3.91 -41.29
CA ASN A 342 17.61 -3.10 -42.51
C ASN A 342 17.39 -1.59 -42.30
N ARG A 343 17.68 -1.04 -41.11
CA ARG A 343 17.58 0.41 -40.87
C ARG A 343 18.80 1.13 -41.47
N PRO A 344 18.67 2.29 -42.15
CA PRO A 344 19.82 3.04 -42.62
C PRO A 344 20.67 3.58 -41.46
N ALA A 345 21.99 3.62 -41.67
CA ALA A 345 22.92 4.08 -40.64
C ALA A 345 22.74 5.57 -40.35
N THR A 346 22.86 5.96 -39.07
CA THR A 346 22.72 7.38 -38.71
C THR A 346 23.88 8.22 -39.26
N PRO A 347 23.69 9.52 -39.56
CA PRO A 347 24.76 10.38 -40.07
C PRO A 347 26.02 10.40 -39.20
N LYS A 348 25.85 10.30 -37.87
CA LYS A 348 26.97 10.21 -36.92
C LYS A 348 27.76 8.91 -37.09
N GLN A 349 27.07 7.77 -37.21
CA GLN A 349 27.73 6.47 -37.44
C GLN A 349 28.47 6.45 -38.78
N ILE A 350 27.85 6.96 -39.85
CA ILE A 350 28.48 7.05 -41.18
C ILE A 350 29.76 7.90 -41.10
N SER A 351 29.70 9.08 -40.46
CA SER A 351 30.87 9.95 -40.32
C SER A 351 31.99 9.30 -39.49
N PHE A 352 31.63 8.54 -38.46
CA PHE A 352 32.59 7.86 -37.59
C PHE A 352 33.23 6.66 -38.29
N ALA A 353 32.46 5.89 -39.07
CA ALA A 353 32.99 4.82 -39.90
C ALA A 353 33.94 5.35 -40.99
N GLU A 354 33.58 6.45 -41.67
CA GLU A 354 34.44 7.10 -42.67
C GLU A 354 35.77 7.61 -42.05
N MET A 355 35.71 8.12 -40.82
CA MET A 355 36.90 8.53 -40.07
C MET A 355 37.80 7.35 -39.71
N LEU A 356 37.22 6.24 -39.20
CA LEU A 356 37.97 5.02 -38.86
C LEU A 356 38.60 4.38 -40.11
N ALA A 357 37.87 4.36 -41.23
CA ALA A 357 38.37 3.84 -42.50
C ALA A 357 39.61 4.61 -42.98
N LYS A 358 39.59 5.95 -42.87
CA LYS A 358 40.76 6.79 -43.16
C LYS A 358 41.91 6.54 -42.19
N LYS A 359 41.63 6.44 -40.88
CA LYS A 359 42.65 6.25 -39.84
C LYS A 359 43.41 4.93 -40.00
N HIS A 360 42.71 3.85 -40.34
CA HIS A 360 43.29 2.52 -40.49
C HIS A 360 43.60 2.14 -41.95
N ASN A 361 43.44 3.08 -42.89
CA ASN A 361 43.65 2.92 -44.34
C ASN A 361 42.95 1.69 -44.94
N VAL A 362 41.68 1.47 -44.57
CA VAL A 362 40.84 0.35 -45.03
C VAL A 362 39.62 0.85 -45.81
N LYS A 363 39.12 0.05 -46.75
CA LYS A 363 37.93 0.39 -47.55
C LYS A 363 36.65 0.12 -46.76
N LEU A 364 35.67 1.02 -46.91
CA LEU A 364 34.35 0.87 -46.29
C LEU A 364 33.54 -0.27 -46.93
N PRO A 365 32.76 -1.04 -46.14
CA PRO A 365 31.89 -2.08 -46.67
C PRO A 365 30.83 -1.54 -47.63
N LYS A 366 30.47 -2.32 -48.66
CA LYS A 366 29.37 -1.97 -49.56
C LYS A 366 28.06 -1.95 -48.78
N GLY A 367 27.27 -0.89 -48.94
CA GLY A 367 25.98 -0.74 -48.26
C GLY A 367 26.04 -0.16 -46.85
N PHE A 368 27.21 0.23 -46.32
CA PHE A 368 27.34 0.74 -44.95
C PHE A 368 26.47 1.98 -44.64
N LYS A 369 26.11 2.79 -45.65
CA LYS A 369 25.21 3.93 -45.47
C LYS A 369 23.74 3.51 -45.31
N TYR A 370 23.38 2.36 -45.87
CA TYR A 370 22.00 1.90 -46.00
C TYR A 370 21.65 0.78 -45.01
N SER A 371 22.63 0.17 -44.34
CA SER A 371 22.43 -0.78 -43.24
C SER A 371 23.21 -0.39 -42.00
N MET A 372 22.48 -0.12 -40.92
CA MET A 372 22.98 0.26 -39.60
C MET A 372 23.79 -0.88 -38.97
N LYS A 373 23.41 -2.13 -39.22
CA LYS A 373 24.16 -3.32 -38.79
C LYS A 373 25.52 -3.38 -39.48
N VAL A 374 25.57 -3.24 -40.80
CA VAL A 374 26.83 -3.24 -41.57
C VAL A 374 27.76 -2.09 -41.14
N CYS A 375 27.20 -0.90 -40.87
CA CYS A 375 27.96 0.24 -40.35
C CYS A 375 28.45 0.01 -38.92
N GLY A 376 27.61 -0.57 -38.06
CA GLY A 376 27.91 -0.86 -36.66
C GLY A 376 28.98 -1.93 -36.49
N ASP A 377 28.91 -3.01 -37.27
CA ASP A 377 29.89 -4.09 -37.25
C ASP A 377 31.27 -3.61 -37.67
N PHE A 378 31.35 -2.77 -38.72
CA PHE A 378 32.60 -2.14 -39.13
C PHE A 378 33.16 -1.21 -38.05
N ILE A 379 32.33 -0.38 -37.43
CA ILE A 379 32.78 0.48 -36.32
C ILE A 379 33.32 -0.39 -35.18
N ASN A 380 32.61 -1.45 -34.79
CA ASN A 380 33.03 -2.31 -33.67
C ASN A 380 34.34 -3.04 -33.94
N GLU A 381 34.58 -3.48 -35.19
CA GLU A 381 35.82 -4.15 -35.57
C GLU A 381 37.03 -3.22 -35.50
N TYR A 382 36.88 -1.97 -35.96
CA TYR A 382 38.00 -1.02 -36.10
C TYR A 382 38.08 0.02 -34.98
N HIS A 383 37.10 0.11 -34.09
CA HIS A 383 37.17 0.95 -32.89
C HIS A 383 38.02 0.32 -31.79
N LYS A 384 38.13 -1.02 -31.77
CA LYS A 384 38.94 -1.77 -30.80
C LYS A 384 40.37 -2.04 -31.26
N LYS A 385 40.69 -1.81 -32.55
CA LYS A 385 42.03 -1.88 -33.14
C LYS A 385 42.65 -0.49 -33.18
#